data_AF-A0A1I2LUQ6-F1
#
_entry.id   AF-A0A1I2LUQ6-F1
#
_cell.length_a   1.000
_cell.length_b   1.000
_cell.length_c   1.000
_cell.angle_alpha   90.00
_cell.angle_beta   90.00
_cell.angle_gamma   90.00
#
_symmetry.space_group_name_H-M   'P 1'
#
loop_
_entity.id
_entity.type
_entity.pdbx_description
1 polymer ?
#
loop_
_entity_poly.entity_id
_entity_poly.type
_entity_poly.pdbx_seq_one_letter_code
_entity_poly.pdbx_strand_id
1 'polypeptide(L)'
;MNGLFLPILTAIVVSRIVDMEHKGETWRLLGALSVNRHLLFAAKYGCAASLLLTVVLLQTFAIPGIGWANGLEAPIPYDLLFRFLAGTMLVNLVIIALQQWVSLAVRNQAFGLCLGMVGGFFGLTADLFPVFVRRLLIWSNYTALSPVTLRYGDGTVRFVTQDAGWILPTALLLVGAALYLAGSLHLSRKDI
;
A
#
# COMPACT_ATOMS: atom_id res chain seq x y z
N MET A 1 10.58 -8.10 0.43
CA MET A 1 9.61 -8.60 1.44
C MET A 1 8.37 -7.72 1.57
N ASN A 2 8.49 -6.39 1.49
CA ASN A 2 7.33 -5.47 1.55
C ASN A 2 6.23 -5.80 0.52
N GLY A 3 6.61 -6.19 -0.69
CA GLY A 3 5.68 -6.64 -1.73
C GLY A 3 4.81 -7.86 -1.37
N LEU A 4 5.18 -8.65 -0.35
CA LEU A 4 4.37 -9.76 0.15
C LEU A 4 3.48 -9.34 1.31
N PHE A 5 4.08 -8.75 2.35
CA PHE A 5 3.40 -8.52 3.63
C PHE A 5 2.48 -7.30 3.61
N LEU A 6 2.91 -6.18 3.02
CA LEU A 6 2.13 -4.93 3.06
C LEU A 6 0.80 -5.03 2.30
N PRO A 7 0.70 -5.70 1.14
CA PRO A 7 -0.59 -5.91 0.47
C PRO A 7 -1.61 -6.66 1.34
N ILE A 8 -1.14 -7.69 2.04
CA ILE A 8 -1.95 -8.52 2.93
C ILE A 8 -2.38 -7.71 4.15
N LEU A 9 -1.43 -7.02 4.81
CA LEU A 9 -1.73 -6.14 5.95
C LEU A 9 -2.72 -5.03 5.57
N THR A 10 -2.53 -4.42 4.39
CA THR A 10 -3.44 -3.40 3.87
C THR A 10 -4.85 -3.97 3.71
N ALA A 11 -4.98 -5.15 3.11
CA ALA A 11 -6.28 -5.80 2.93
C ALA A 11 -6.95 -6.11 4.27
N ILE A 12 -6.19 -6.58 5.27
CA ILE A 12 -6.72 -6.83 6.62
C ILE A 12 -7.22 -5.54 7.26
N VAL A 13 -6.39 -4.49 7.29
CA VAL A 13 -6.72 -3.20 7.92
C VAL A 13 -7.96 -2.60 7.26
N VAL A 14 -7.94 -2.49 5.93
CA VAL A 14 -9.05 -1.90 5.17
C VAL A 14 -10.32 -2.74 5.31
N SER A 15 -10.21 -4.07 5.21
CA SER A 15 -11.36 -4.95 5.37
C SER A 15 -11.99 -4.77 6.74
N ARG A 16 -11.22 -4.68 7.83
CA ARG A 16 -11.77 -4.46 9.17
C ARG A 16 -12.45 -3.09 9.33
N ILE A 17 -11.85 -2.03 8.79
CA ILE A 17 -12.44 -0.68 8.82
C ILE A 17 -13.77 -0.62 8.05
N VAL A 18 -13.91 -1.40 6.98
CA VAL A 18 -15.11 -1.44 6.13
C VAL A 18 -16.15 -2.47 6.61
N ASP A 19 -15.72 -3.57 7.24
CA ASP A 19 -16.58 -4.61 7.80
C ASP A 19 -17.50 -4.07 8.90
N MET A 20 -17.02 -3.08 9.67
CA MET A 20 -17.82 -2.38 10.69
C MET A 20 -19.12 -1.82 10.10
N GLU A 21 -19.11 -1.37 8.84
CA GLU A 21 -20.30 -0.78 8.21
C GLU A 21 -21.26 -1.80 7.61
N HIS A 22 -20.73 -2.97 7.25
CA HIS A 22 -21.53 -4.06 6.72
C HIS A 22 -22.22 -4.86 7.84
N LYS A 23 -21.52 -5.07 8.95
CA LYS A 23 -22.07 -5.81 10.10
C LYS A 23 -22.91 -4.95 11.03
N GLY A 24 -22.61 -3.66 11.13
CA GLY A 24 -23.32 -2.73 12.02
C GLY A 24 -24.60 -2.13 11.43
N GLU A 25 -24.94 -2.41 10.16
CA GLU A 25 -25.98 -1.68 9.41
C GLU A 25 -25.79 -0.15 9.46
N THR A 26 -24.56 0.32 9.71
CA THR A 26 -24.24 1.72 10.01
C THR A 26 -24.59 2.67 8.87
N TRP A 27 -24.68 2.15 7.64
CA TRP A 27 -25.15 2.90 6.47
C TRP A 27 -26.53 3.54 6.68
N ARG A 28 -27.46 2.85 7.36
CA ARG A 28 -28.79 3.39 7.67
C ARG A 28 -28.71 4.52 8.69
N LEU A 29 -27.86 4.35 9.69
CA LEU A 29 -27.65 5.31 10.78
C LEU A 29 -26.96 6.59 10.26
N LEU A 30 -25.95 6.43 9.40
CA LEU A 30 -25.26 7.54 8.73
C LEU A 30 -26.18 8.26 7.72
N GLY A 31 -27.08 7.52 7.07
CA GLY A 31 -28.14 8.09 6.23
C GLY A 31 -29.12 8.96 7.03
N ALA A 32 -29.56 8.49 8.20
CA ALA A 32 -30.41 9.28 9.09
C ALA A 32 -29.73 10.55 9.61
N LEU A 33 -28.40 10.51 9.80
CA LEU A 33 -27.59 11.66 10.20
C LEU A 33 -27.15 12.55 9.04
N SER A 34 -27.56 12.27 7.79
CA SER A 34 -27.20 13.03 6.59
C SER A 34 -25.68 13.23 6.39
N VAL A 35 -24.86 12.28 6.85
CA VAL A 35 -23.40 12.39 6.80
C VAL A 35 -22.91 12.35 5.34
N ASN A 36 -22.04 13.28 4.98
CA ASN A 36 -21.45 13.32 3.65
C ASN A 36 -20.56 12.09 3.40
N ARG A 37 -20.93 11.30 2.38
CA ARG A 37 -20.26 10.03 2.03
C ARG A 37 -18.83 10.23 1.54
N HIS A 38 -18.53 11.36 0.89
CA HIS A 38 -17.16 11.69 0.50
C HIS A 38 -16.26 11.89 1.71
N LEU A 39 -16.78 12.55 2.75
CA LEU A 39 -16.06 12.75 4.01
C LEU A 39 -15.85 11.41 4.74
N LEU A 40 -16.85 10.52 4.72
CA LEU A 40 -16.71 9.18 5.28
C LEU A 40 -15.63 8.36 4.55
N PHE A 41 -15.63 8.39 3.21
CA PHE A 41 -14.60 7.72 2.41
C PHE A 41 -13.20 8.28 2.72
N ALA A 42 -13.07 9.60 2.81
CA ALA A 42 -11.82 10.27 3.17
C ALA A 42 -11.35 9.91 4.58
N ALA A 43 -12.24 9.89 5.56
CA ALA A 43 -11.92 9.54 6.94
C ALA A 43 -11.42 8.10 7.07
N LYS A 44 -12.08 7.15 6.40
CA LYS A 44 -11.64 5.74 6.37
C LYS A 44 -10.29 5.57 5.68
N TYR A 45 -10.10 6.27 4.56
CA TYR A 45 -8.83 6.25 3.83
C TYR A 45 -7.69 6.79 4.70
N GLY A 46 -7.92 7.93 5.38
CA GLY A 46 -6.97 8.53 6.30
C GLY A 46 -6.65 7.64 7.51
N CYS A 47 -7.64 6.95 8.06
CA CYS A 47 -7.45 5.98 9.16
C CYS A 47 -6.61 4.77 8.72
N ALA A 48 -6.91 4.18 7.56
CA ALA A 48 -6.10 3.09 7.01
C ALA A 48 -4.66 3.55 6.71
N ALA A 49 -4.53 4.74 6.12
CA ALA A 49 -3.22 5.35 5.82
C ALA A 49 -2.40 5.63 7.09
N SER A 50 -3.00 6.15 8.16
CA SER A 50 -2.28 6.44 9.40
C SER A 50 -1.81 5.17 10.12
N LEU A 51 -2.61 4.10 10.11
CA LEU A 51 -2.22 2.79 10.63
C LEU A 51 -1.04 2.21 9.84
N LEU A 52 -1.11 2.22 8.50
CA LEU A 52 0.01 1.73 7.69
C LEU A 52 1.25 2.64 7.76
N LEU A 53 1.08 3.95 7.89
CA LEU A 53 2.19 4.87 8.13
C LEU A 53 2.94 4.48 9.41
N THR A 54 2.20 4.13 10.47
CA THR A 54 2.81 3.68 11.73
C THR A 54 3.63 2.41 11.54
N VAL A 55 3.11 1.45 10.77
CA VAL A 55 3.84 0.21 10.42
C VAL A 55 5.11 0.50 9.62
N VAL A 56 5.03 1.37 8.60
CA VAL A 56 6.20 1.71 7.76
C VAL A 56 7.21 2.53 8.54
N LEU A 57 6.78 3.43 9.43
CA LEU A 57 7.68 4.16 10.33
C LEU A 57 8.40 3.20 11.27
N LEU A 58 7.68 2.28 11.91
CA LEU A 58 8.28 1.24 12.76
C LEU A 58 9.32 0.43 11.99
N GLN A 59 9.02 0.03 10.75
CA GLN A 59 9.98 -0.65 9.89
C GLN A 59 11.20 0.22 9.57
N THR A 60 10.98 1.50 9.26
CA THR A 60 12.05 2.45 8.91
C THR A 60 12.99 2.68 10.09
N PHE A 61 12.48 2.76 11.32
CA PHE A 61 13.30 2.86 12.54
C PHE A 61 13.95 1.53 12.94
N ALA A 62 13.31 0.40 12.65
CA ALA A 62 13.88 -0.92 12.93
C ALA A 62 15.14 -1.20 12.11
N ILE A 63 15.25 -0.69 10.88
CA ILE A 63 16.44 -0.89 10.01
C ILE A 63 17.74 -0.42 10.71
N PRO A 64 17.91 0.85 11.11
CA PRO A 64 19.11 1.29 11.82
C PRO A 64 19.20 0.67 13.22
N GLY A 65 18.08 0.44 13.91
CA GLY A 65 18.07 -0.18 15.24
C GLY A 65 18.66 -1.59 15.25
N ILE A 66 18.28 -2.42 14.29
CA ILE A 66 18.87 -3.75 14.08
C ILE A 66 20.34 -3.62 13.66
N GLY A 67 20.67 -2.65 12.81
CA GLY A 67 22.05 -2.40 12.39
C GLY A 67 22.97 -2.16 13.59
N TRP A 68 22.60 -1.23 14.46
CA TRP A 68 23.35 -0.92 15.68
C TRP A 68 23.43 -2.10 16.65
N ALA A 69 22.35 -2.86 16.83
CA ALA A 69 22.36 -4.06 17.67
C ALA A 69 23.35 -5.13 17.17
N ASN A 70 23.70 -5.12 15.89
CA ASN A 70 24.68 -6.01 15.28
C ASN A 70 26.09 -5.37 15.14
N GLY A 71 26.33 -4.22 15.77
CA GLY A 71 27.64 -3.56 15.76
C GLY A 71 27.98 -2.85 14.45
N LEU A 72 26.99 -2.48 13.63
CA LEU A 72 27.24 -1.62 12.47
C LEU A 72 27.57 -0.19 12.93
N GLU A 73 28.84 0.19 12.79
CA GLU A 73 29.35 1.54 13.10
C GLU A 73 29.20 2.53 11.93
N ALA A 74 28.65 2.07 10.80
CA ALA A 74 28.43 2.92 9.63
C ALA A 74 27.40 4.03 9.93
N PRO A 75 27.59 5.24 9.35
CA PRO A 75 26.63 6.32 9.51
C PRO A 75 25.26 5.93 8.95
N ILE A 76 24.18 6.36 9.62
CA ILE A 76 22.82 6.07 9.15
C ILE A 76 22.60 6.75 7.79
N PRO A 77 22.19 6.00 6.75
CA PRO A 77 21.90 6.57 5.44
C PRO A 77 20.49 7.18 5.42
N TYR A 78 20.34 8.38 5.99
CA TYR A 78 19.04 9.07 6.10
C TYR A 78 18.32 9.28 4.76
N ASP A 79 19.05 9.57 3.68
CA ASP A 79 18.49 9.71 2.33
C ASP A 79 17.83 8.40 1.86
N LEU A 80 18.50 7.26 2.04
CA LEU A 80 17.93 5.96 1.67
C LEU A 80 16.72 5.60 2.54
N LEU A 81 16.77 5.89 3.85
CA LEU A 81 15.62 5.65 4.74
C LEU A 81 14.41 6.51 4.36
N PHE A 82 14.63 7.77 4.00
CA PHE A 82 13.56 8.65 3.55
C PHE A 82 12.95 8.17 2.23
N ARG A 83 13.79 7.82 1.24
CA ARG A 83 13.32 7.24 -0.05
C ARG A 83 12.54 5.94 0.17
N PHE A 84 13.01 5.10 1.09
CA PHE A 84 12.32 3.86 1.47
C PHE A 84 10.94 4.14 2.08
N LEU A 85 10.86 5.05 3.06
CA LEU A 85 9.61 5.45 3.71
C LEU A 85 8.62 6.04 2.69
N ALA A 86 9.07 7.02 1.91
CA ALA A 86 8.24 7.70 0.92
C ALA A 86 7.76 6.75 -0.18
N GLY A 87 8.65 5.94 -0.75
CA GLY A 87 8.32 4.97 -1.79
C GLY A 87 7.36 3.89 -1.29
N THR A 88 7.61 3.31 -0.12
CA THR A 88 6.73 2.30 0.49
C THR A 88 5.37 2.86 0.82
N MET A 89 5.31 4.07 1.41
CA MET A 89 4.06 4.73 1.76
C MET A 89 3.25 5.09 0.52
N LEU A 90 3.90 5.56 -0.55
CA LEU A 90 3.25 5.86 -1.81
C LEU A 90 2.53 4.63 -2.39
N VAL A 91 3.20 3.49 -2.45
CA VAL A 91 2.57 2.25 -2.95
C VAL A 91 1.43 1.81 -2.04
N ASN A 92 1.59 1.90 -0.72
CA ASN A 92 0.52 1.61 0.25
C ASN A 92 -0.71 2.48 0.00
N LEU A 93 -0.55 3.79 -0.24
CA LEU A 93 -1.67 4.71 -0.50
C LEU A 93 -2.49 4.31 -1.73
N VAL A 94 -1.83 3.85 -2.80
CA VAL A 94 -2.52 3.35 -4.00
C VAL A 94 -3.30 2.07 -3.69
N ILE A 95 -2.68 1.14 -2.94
CA ILE A 95 -3.31 -0.14 -2.58
C ILE A 95 -4.47 0.08 -1.61
N ILE A 96 -4.35 0.99 -0.63
CA ILE A 96 -5.45 1.37 0.26
C ILE A 96 -6.64 1.87 -0.57
N ALA A 97 -6.40 2.74 -1.56
CA ALA A 97 -7.48 3.30 -2.39
C ALA A 97 -8.22 2.19 -3.15
N LEU A 98 -7.46 1.27 -3.77
CA LEU A 98 -8.01 0.10 -4.46
C LEU A 98 -8.80 -0.81 -3.50
N GLN A 99 -8.18 -1.22 -2.40
CA GLN A 99 -8.78 -2.14 -1.43
C GLN A 99 -10.03 -1.54 -0.79
N GLN A 100 -10.01 -0.25 -0.44
CA GLN A 100 -11.14 0.41 0.18
C GLN A 100 -12.31 0.49 -0.80
N TRP A 101 -12.02 0.81 -2.06
CA TRP A 101 -13.05 0.82 -3.09
C TRP A 101 -13.69 -0.56 -3.26
N VAL A 102 -12.87 -1.61 -3.38
CA VAL A 102 -13.36 -2.99 -3.55
C VAL A 102 -14.15 -3.46 -2.33
N SER A 103 -13.63 -3.27 -1.11
CA SER A 103 -14.30 -3.69 0.13
C SER A 103 -15.63 -2.96 0.40
N LEU A 104 -15.82 -1.75 -0.15
CA LEU A 104 -17.08 -1.01 -0.09
C LEU A 104 -18.04 -1.39 -1.23
N ALA A 105 -17.50 -1.81 -2.38
CA ALA A 105 -18.29 -2.29 -3.50
C ALA A 105 -18.87 -3.69 -3.22
N VAL A 106 -18.07 -4.57 -2.60
CA VAL A 106 -18.38 -5.97 -2.35
C VAL A 106 -18.64 -6.20 -0.86
N ARG A 107 -19.86 -6.63 -0.50
CA ARG A 107 -20.23 -6.90 0.90
C ARG A 107 -19.40 -8.03 1.53
N ASN A 108 -18.98 -9.01 0.73
CA ASN A 108 -18.18 -10.13 1.20
C ASN A 108 -16.71 -9.73 1.38
N GLN A 109 -16.31 -9.53 2.64
CA GLN A 109 -14.96 -9.14 3.02
C GLN A 109 -13.89 -10.18 2.67
N ALA A 110 -14.25 -11.46 2.51
CA ALA A 110 -13.32 -12.48 2.04
C ALA A 110 -12.74 -12.12 0.66
N PHE A 111 -13.51 -11.44 -0.20
CA PHE A 111 -13.03 -11.01 -1.52
C PHE A 111 -11.90 -10.00 -1.43
N GLY A 112 -12.02 -8.97 -0.58
CA GLY A 112 -10.96 -7.98 -0.37
C GLY A 112 -9.69 -8.61 0.22
N LEU A 113 -9.86 -9.55 1.15
CA LEU A 113 -8.74 -10.33 1.71
C LEU A 113 -8.04 -11.19 0.64
N CYS A 114 -8.79 -11.92 -0.18
CA CYS A 114 -8.25 -12.69 -1.30
C CYS A 114 -7.48 -11.79 -2.28
N LEU A 115 -8.01 -10.61 -2.61
CA LEU A 115 -7.32 -9.63 -3.45
C LEU A 115 -5.98 -9.19 -2.83
N GLY A 116 -5.94 -8.99 -1.51
CA GLY A 116 -4.71 -8.70 -0.78
C GLY A 116 -3.67 -9.81 -0.86
N MET A 117 -4.11 -11.07 -0.72
CA MET A 117 -3.24 -12.25 -0.83
C MET A 117 -2.67 -12.42 -2.24
N VAL A 118 -3.52 -12.29 -3.26
CA VAL A 118 -3.11 -12.30 -4.67
C VAL A 118 -2.12 -11.16 -4.95
N GLY A 119 -2.39 -9.98 -4.40
CA GLY A 119 -1.48 -8.85 -4.46
C GLY A 119 -0.12 -9.15 -3.82
N GLY A 120 -0.11 -9.79 -2.64
CA GLY A 120 1.12 -10.23 -1.97
C GLY A 120 1.91 -11.25 -2.80
N PHE A 121 1.22 -12.21 -3.42
CA PHE A 121 1.84 -13.18 -4.32
C PHE A 121 2.50 -12.49 -5.52
N PHE A 122 1.78 -11.58 -6.20
CA PHE A 122 2.33 -10.84 -7.32
C PHE A 122 3.45 -9.89 -6.89
N GLY A 123 3.36 -9.23 -5.74
CA GLY A 123 4.42 -8.36 -5.24
C GLY A 123 5.71 -9.11 -4.89
N LEU A 124 5.63 -10.41 -4.57
CA LEU A 124 6.79 -11.27 -4.37
C LEU A 124 7.35 -11.84 -5.68
N THR A 125 6.48 -12.27 -6.59
CA THR A 125 6.87 -12.97 -7.83
C THR A 125 7.08 -12.03 -9.01
N ALA A 126 6.77 -10.74 -8.88
CA ALA A 126 6.81 -9.75 -9.95
C ALA A 126 8.14 -9.67 -10.72
N ASP A 127 9.27 -9.90 -10.05
CA ASP A 127 10.59 -9.85 -10.67
C ASP A 127 10.89 -11.04 -11.59
N LEU A 128 10.07 -12.10 -11.55
CA LEU A 128 10.13 -13.23 -12.47
C LEU A 128 9.43 -12.95 -13.80
N PHE A 129 8.64 -11.87 -13.88
CA PHE A 129 7.88 -11.52 -15.08
C PHE A 129 8.64 -10.52 -15.97
N PRO A 130 8.33 -10.47 -17.28
CA PRO A 130 8.84 -9.43 -18.16
C PRO A 130 8.52 -8.02 -17.66
N VAL A 131 9.40 -7.05 -17.96
CA VAL A 131 9.31 -5.66 -17.48
C VAL A 131 7.93 -5.03 -17.73
N PHE A 132 7.30 -5.35 -18.85
CA PHE A 132 5.96 -4.88 -19.20
C PHE A 132 4.90 -5.32 -18.18
N VAL A 133 4.85 -6.62 -17.87
CA VAL A 133 3.88 -7.21 -16.93
C VAL A 133 4.14 -6.67 -15.52
N ARG A 134 5.40 -6.56 -15.12
CA ARG A 134 5.77 -5.98 -13.82
C ARG A 134 5.19 -4.57 -13.66
N ARG A 135 5.33 -3.69 -14.65
CA ARG A 135 4.82 -2.30 -14.55
C ARG A 135 3.30 -2.20 -14.39
N LEU A 136 2.54 -3.19 -14.85
CA LEU A 136 1.08 -3.22 -14.70
C LEU A 136 0.63 -3.63 -13.29
N LEU A 137 1.46 -4.36 -12.56
CA LEU A 137 1.13 -4.86 -11.23
C LEU A 137 1.41 -3.79 -10.18
N ILE A 138 0.35 -3.20 -9.61
CA ILE A 138 0.48 -2.17 -8.55
C ILE A 138 1.41 -2.65 -7.42
N TRP A 139 1.28 -3.92 -7.03
CA TRP A 139 2.05 -4.53 -5.95
C TRP A 139 3.54 -4.73 -6.25
N SER A 140 3.97 -4.81 -7.52
CA SER A 140 5.41 -4.91 -7.82
C SER A 140 6.15 -3.61 -7.53
N ASN A 141 5.43 -2.49 -7.43
CA ASN A 141 6.07 -1.18 -7.26
C ASN A 141 6.79 -1.05 -5.90
N TYR A 142 6.52 -1.94 -4.94
CA TYR A 142 7.34 -2.05 -3.73
C TYR A 142 8.80 -2.38 -4.02
N THR A 143 9.09 -3.25 -4.98
CA THR A 143 10.48 -3.58 -5.34
C THR A 143 11.08 -2.49 -6.24
N ALA A 144 10.26 -1.88 -7.11
CA ALA A 144 10.72 -0.83 -8.02
C ALA A 144 11.08 0.50 -7.31
N LEU A 145 10.35 0.86 -6.25
CA LEU A 145 10.61 2.07 -5.45
C LEU A 145 11.53 1.84 -4.25
N SER A 146 11.97 0.61 -4.00
CA SER A 146 12.96 0.33 -2.96
C SER A 146 14.27 1.03 -3.33
N PRO A 147 14.93 1.78 -2.44
CA PRO A 147 16.21 2.44 -2.76
C PRO A 147 17.38 1.46 -2.89
N VAL A 148 17.22 0.22 -2.38
CA VAL A 148 18.23 -0.83 -2.44
C VAL A 148 17.63 -2.05 -3.13
N THR A 149 18.38 -2.62 -4.08
CA THR A 149 18.00 -3.84 -4.80
C THR A 149 19.16 -4.82 -4.88
N LEU A 150 18.82 -6.08 -5.15
CA LEU A 150 19.77 -7.15 -5.38
C LEU A 150 20.08 -7.23 -6.87
N ARG A 151 21.35 -7.10 -7.23
CA ARG A 151 21.85 -7.38 -8.58
C ARG A 151 22.60 -8.71 -8.56
N TYR A 152 22.14 -9.64 -9.38
CA TYR A 152 22.80 -10.90 -9.64
C TYR A 152 23.74 -10.70 -10.83
N GLY A 153 25.04 -10.83 -10.60
CA GLY A 153 26.07 -10.70 -11.64
C GLY A 153 27.31 -11.51 -11.28
N ASP A 154 27.87 -12.22 -12.25
CA ASP A 154 29.12 -13.00 -12.14
C ASP A 154 29.14 -13.99 -10.96
N GLY A 155 28.00 -14.66 -10.68
CA GLY A 155 27.89 -15.61 -9.56
C GLY A 155 27.90 -14.97 -8.16
N THR A 156 27.90 -13.63 -8.07
CA THR A 156 27.87 -12.89 -6.79
C THR A 156 26.58 -12.10 -6.65
N VAL A 157 26.10 -11.99 -5.41
CA VAL A 157 24.94 -11.16 -5.05
C VAL A 157 25.48 -9.83 -4.53
N ARG A 158 25.19 -8.73 -5.24
CA ARG A 158 25.59 -7.38 -4.81
C ARG A 158 24.37 -6.53 -4.49
N PHE A 159 24.43 -5.84 -3.36
CA PHE A 159 23.47 -4.80 -3.00
C PHE A 159 23.84 -3.52 -3.74
N VAL A 160 22.92 -3.02 -4.56
CA VAL A 160 23.14 -1.81 -5.35
C VAL A 160 22.03 -0.82 -5.02
N THR A 161 22.41 0.44 -4.86
CA THR A 161 21.45 1.54 -4.76
C THR A 161 20.79 1.74 -6.12
N GLN A 162 19.46 1.79 -6.15
CA GLN A 162 18.72 2.07 -7.36
C GLN A 162 17.99 3.40 -7.24
N ASP A 163 18.07 4.19 -8.31
CA ASP A 163 17.28 5.40 -8.43
C ASP A 163 16.04 5.09 -9.29
N ALA A 164 14.87 5.17 -8.69
CA ALA A 164 13.60 4.96 -9.39
C ALA A 164 13.24 6.15 -10.30
N GLY A 165 13.94 7.28 -10.16
CA GLY A 165 13.61 8.54 -10.81
C GLY A 165 12.24 9.07 -10.38
N TRP A 166 11.78 10.13 -11.05
CA TRP A 166 10.52 10.80 -10.70
C TRP A 166 9.29 10.30 -11.47
N ILE A 167 9.51 9.60 -12.59
CA ILE A 167 8.42 9.15 -13.48
C ILE A 167 7.53 8.11 -12.79
N LEU A 168 8.13 7.13 -12.11
CA LEU A 168 7.36 6.07 -11.46
C LEU A 168 6.57 6.58 -10.24
N PRO A 169 7.16 7.35 -9.30
CA PRO A 169 6.39 7.95 -8.21
C PRO A 169 5.23 8.83 -8.69
N THR A 170 5.46 9.67 -9.70
CA THR A 170 4.42 10.57 -10.23
C THR A 170 3.29 9.79 -10.90
N ALA A 171 3.60 8.76 -11.68
CA ALA A 171 2.57 7.88 -12.26
C ALA A 171 1.73 7.19 -11.18
N LEU A 172 2.34 6.71 -10.09
CA LEU A 172 1.62 6.09 -8.98
C LEU A 172 0.75 7.08 -8.21
N LEU A 173 1.20 8.31 -8.02
CA LEU A 173 0.37 9.38 -7.44
C LEU A 173 -0.90 9.61 -8.27
N LEU A 174 -0.76 9.68 -9.60
CA LEU A 174 -1.91 9.85 -10.51
C LEU A 174 -2.85 8.65 -10.46
N VAL A 175 -2.32 7.42 -10.48
CA VAL A 175 -3.13 6.19 -10.39
C VAL A 175 -3.84 6.12 -9.03
N GLY A 176 -3.15 6.43 -7.93
CA GLY A 176 -3.74 6.47 -6.59
C GLY A 176 -4.86 7.49 -6.48
N ALA A 177 -4.64 8.71 -7.00
CA ALA A 177 -5.66 9.75 -7.04
C ALA A 177 -6.88 9.33 -7.89
N ALA A 178 -6.65 8.72 -9.06
CA ALA A 178 -7.73 8.22 -9.91
C ALA A 178 -8.56 7.13 -9.21
N LEU A 179 -7.91 6.16 -8.56
CA LEU A 179 -8.58 5.10 -7.81
C LEU A 179 -9.37 5.66 -6.61
N TYR A 180 -8.77 6.60 -5.87
CA TYR A 180 -9.43 7.26 -4.75
C TYR A 180 -10.69 8.02 -5.21
N LEU A 181 -10.58 8.82 -6.27
CA LEU A 181 -11.70 9.59 -6.83
C LEU A 181 -12.79 8.67 -7.37
N ALA A 182 -12.41 7.63 -8.13
CA ALA A 182 -13.36 6.65 -8.65
C ALA A 182 -14.12 5.94 -7.52
N GLY A 183 -13.42 5.53 -6.45
CA GLY A 183 -14.06 4.92 -5.28
C GLY A 183 -14.99 5.86 -4.53
N SER A 184 -14.55 7.10 -4.32
CA SER A 184 -15.34 8.15 -3.66
C SER A 184 -16.61 8.52 -4.44
N LEU A 185 -16.51 8.64 -5.77
CA LEU A 185 -17.64 8.93 -6.66
C LEU A 185 -18.59 7.73 -6.80
N HIS A 186 -18.08 6.50 -6.83
CA HIS A 186 -18.94 5.31 -6.83
C HIS A 186 -19.76 5.28 -5.53
N LEU A 187 -19.14 5.54 -4.37
CA LEU A 187 -19.87 5.51 -3.09
C LEU A 187 -20.95 6.60 -3.01
N SER A 188 -20.74 7.77 -3.61
CA SER A 188 -21.75 8.84 -3.59
C SER A 188 -22.98 8.54 -4.44
N ARG A 189 -22.83 7.74 -5.51
CA ARG A 189 -23.92 7.37 -6.43
C ARG A 189 -24.76 6.17 -6.00
N LYS A 190 -24.37 5.42 -4.95
CA LYS A 190 -25.14 4.26 -4.47
C LYS A 190 -26.37 4.71 -3.69
N ASP A 191 -27.53 4.84 -4.31
CA ASP A 191 -28.77 5.03 -3.54
C ASP A 191 -29.06 3.77 -2.69
N ILE A 192 -29.52 3.98 -1.44
CA ILE A 192 -29.91 2.91 -0.49
C ILE A 192 -31.41 2.65 -0.67
#